data_AF-A0A523LZ46-F1
#
_entry.id   AF-A0A523LZ46-F1
#
_cell.length_a   1.000
_cell.length_b   1.000
_cell.length_c   1.000
_cell.angle_alpha   90.00
_cell.angle_beta   90.00
_cell.angle_gamma   90.00
#
_symmetry.space_group_name_H-M   'P 1'
#
loop_
_entity.id
_entity.type
_entity.pdbx_description
1 polymer ?
#
loop_
_entity_poly.entity_id
_entity_poly.type
_entity_poly.pdbx_seq_one_letter_code
_entity_poly.pdbx_strand_id
1 'polypeptide(L)'
;MTLPRYAELHALSNFTFLRGASHPEELVETAVALGYEALAITDECSMSGVVRAHMAAKDCGLRKLIIGSELRLRSGRKLVVLAKNKTGYAALCRLITAARRAADKGHYELTRPAFEEGLPGCVAIWVPDEQYTLDVEDHWIRETFRDRLWIAVELLADGRQREQLTRLRETGKRLHLPLVACGDVHMHRRSRRVLQDSVTAIRERVSIDQAGYLLYPNGERHLRPLEILQRVYPADLLAESVQIAELMNFSLDEIRYEYPDEIVPDGISTTAYLRQLTEEGMRRRWPCGVPDKVIRLVEHELQLISDLEYEAYFLTVYDIVAFARSRGILCQGRGSAANSAVCFCLGITEVDPERMEMLVERFIS
;
A
#
# COMPACT_ATOMS: atom_id res chain seq x y z
N MET A 1 36.56 -6.65 3.42
CA MET A 1 35.79 -5.41 3.70
C MET A 1 34.33 -5.81 3.80
N THR A 2 33.63 -5.38 4.85
CA THR A 2 32.18 -5.60 5.01
C THR A 2 31.41 -4.69 4.05
N LEU A 3 30.43 -5.23 3.33
CA LEU A 3 29.54 -4.44 2.47
C LEU A 3 28.76 -3.40 3.29
N PRO A 4 28.46 -2.20 2.75
CA PRO A 4 27.66 -1.23 3.48
C PRO A 4 26.23 -1.76 3.65
N ARG A 5 25.57 -1.34 4.73
CA ARG A 5 24.12 -1.50 4.89
C ARG A 5 23.42 -0.37 4.13
N TYR A 6 22.29 -0.67 3.50
CA TYR A 6 21.51 0.32 2.76
C TYR A 6 20.02 -0.02 2.81
N ALA A 7 19.19 1.02 2.91
CA ALA A 7 17.76 0.95 2.69
C ALA A 7 17.38 1.88 1.54
N GLU A 8 16.69 1.35 0.52
CA GLU A 8 16.14 2.22 -0.52
C GLU A 8 14.84 2.85 -0.02
N LEU A 9 14.79 4.17 -0.02
CA LEU A 9 13.67 4.94 0.53
C LEU A 9 12.82 5.61 -0.55
N HIS A 10 13.22 5.54 -1.82
CA HIS A 10 12.51 6.13 -2.93
C HIS A 10 12.51 5.19 -4.15
N ALA A 11 11.44 4.38 -4.28
CA ALA A 11 11.25 3.48 -5.41
C ALA A 11 9.80 3.44 -5.90
N LEU A 12 9.64 3.57 -7.22
CA LEU A 12 8.36 3.54 -7.91
C LEU A 12 8.19 2.20 -8.63
N SER A 13 7.04 1.58 -8.40
CA SER A 13 6.59 0.44 -9.17
C SER A 13 5.78 0.90 -10.39
N ASN A 14 5.37 -0.04 -11.23
CA ASN A 14 4.48 0.22 -12.36
C ASN A 14 3.05 0.63 -11.96
N PHE A 15 2.73 0.66 -10.66
CA PHE A 15 1.52 1.31 -10.14
C PHE A 15 1.65 2.83 -10.11
N THR A 16 2.86 3.37 -10.30
CA THR A 16 3.05 4.70 -10.86
C THR A 16 2.98 4.61 -12.39
N PHE A 17 1.75 4.69 -12.91
CA PHE A 17 1.45 4.42 -14.32
C PHE A 17 2.37 5.16 -15.29
N LEU A 18 2.96 4.40 -16.21
CA LEU A 18 3.86 4.88 -17.28
C LEU A 18 5.07 5.68 -16.77
N ARG A 19 5.45 5.50 -15.51
CA ARG A 19 6.62 6.13 -14.91
C ARG A 19 7.50 5.11 -14.21
N GLY A 20 6.97 4.18 -13.43
CA GLY A 20 7.72 3.01 -12.97
C GLY A 20 7.65 1.87 -14.00
N ALA A 21 8.77 1.20 -14.25
CA ALA A 21 8.87 0.13 -15.25
C ALA A 21 9.00 -1.27 -14.64
N SER A 22 8.86 -1.40 -13.32
CA SER A 22 9.01 -2.68 -12.62
C SER A 22 7.78 -3.02 -11.82
N HIS A 23 7.44 -4.30 -11.79
CA HIS A 23 6.44 -4.78 -10.86
C HIS A 23 6.96 -4.69 -9.42
N PRO A 24 6.07 -4.50 -8.41
CA PRO A 24 6.45 -4.53 -7.00
C PRO A 24 7.25 -5.79 -6.63
N GLU A 25 6.86 -6.95 -7.15
CA GLU A 25 7.49 -8.25 -6.92
C GLU A 25 8.95 -8.24 -7.41
N GLU A 26 9.21 -7.75 -8.62
CA GLU A 26 10.56 -7.67 -9.19
C GLU A 26 11.49 -6.74 -8.39
N LEU A 27 10.95 -5.64 -7.83
CA LEU A 27 11.70 -4.73 -6.97
C LEU A 27 12.08 -5.41 -5.65
N VAL A 28 11.13 -6.12 -5.04
CA VAL A 28 11.36 -6.85 -3.78
C VAL A 28 12.39 -7.97 -3.96
N GLU A 29 12.20 -8.83 -4.94
CA GLU A 29 13.12 -9.94 -5.26
C GLU A 29 14.54 -9.42 -5.49
N THR A 30 14.67 -8.32 -6.24
CA THR A 30 15.98 -7.73 -6.51
C THR A 30 16.59 -7.09 -5.27
N ALA A 31 15.81 -6.40 -4.44
CA ALA A 31 16.32 -5.82 -3.18
C ALA A 31 16.84 -6.90 -2.23
N VAL A 32 16.14 -8.05 -2.13
CA VAL A 32 16.62 -9.23 -1.39
C VAL A 32 17.92 -9.76 -1.98
N ALA A 33 17.97 -9.96 -3.30
CA ALA A 33 19.17 -10.48 -3.97
C ALA A 33 20.39 -9.56 -3.81
N LEU A 34 20.18 -8.25 -3.72
CA LEU A 34 21.23 -7.25 -3.48
C LEU A 34 21.59 -7.07 -2.00
N GLY A 35 20.88 -7.73 -1.08
CA GLY A 35 21.16 -7.67 0.36
C GLY A 35 20.76 -6.36 1.03
N TYR A 36 19.72 -5.67 0.55
CA TYR A 36 19.22 -4.44 1.16
C TYR A 36 18.62 -4.71 2.55
N GLU A 37 18.77 -3.75 3.46
CA GLU A 37 18.15 -3.78 4.80
C GLU A 37 16.65 -3.48 4.74
N ALA A 38 16.25 -2.61 3.81
CA ALA A 38 14.85 -2.30 3.57
C ALA A 38 14.61 -1.80 2.14
N LEU A 39 13.37 -1.91 1.70
CA LEU A 39 12.88 -1.31 0.45
C LEU A 39 11.59 -0.55 0.75
N ALA A 40 11.53 0.72 0.38
CA ALA A 40 10.31 1.50 0.36
C ALA A 40 9.64 1.42 -1.01
N ILE A 41 8.33 1.15 -1.04
CA ILE A 41 7.51 1.36 -2.24
C ILE A 41 6.77 2.67 -2.05
N THR A 42 7.04 3.61 -2.95
CA THR A 42 6.62 5.01 -2.83
C THR A 42 5.90 5.48 -4.08
N ASP A 43 4.97 4.68 -4.60
CA ASP A 43 4.22 5.00 -5.82
C ASP A 43 3.54 6.39 -5.75
N GLU A 44 3.49 7.09 -6.88
CA GLU A 44 3.09 8.50 -6.91
C GLU A 44 1.61 8.68 -6.55
N CYS A 45 1.38 9.37 -5.43
CA CYS A 45 0.06 9.65 -4.85
C CYS A 45 -0.85 8.40 -4.93
N SER A 46 -0.34 7.27 -4.43
CA SER A 46 -0.92 5.95 -4.55
C SER A 46 -0.38 4.98 -3.48
N MET A 47 -1.19 3.98 -3.15
CA MET A 47 -0.83 2.82 -2.32
C MET A 47 -1.02 1.50 -3.07
N SER A 48 -1.30 1.54 -4.39
CA SER A 48 -1.81 0.36 -5.10
C SER A 48 -0.78 -0.76 -5.27
N GLY A 49 0.52 -0.44 -5.37
CA GLY A 49 1.58 -1.43 -5.53
C GLY A 49 1.96 -2.16 -4.23
N VAL A 50 1.55 -1.65 -3.07
CA VAL A 50 2.13 -2.05 -1.78
C VAL A 50 1.65 -3.42 -1.31
N VAL A 51 0.43 -3.84 -1.65
CA VAL A 51 -0.08 -5.18 -1.30
C VAL A 51 0.70 -6.27 -2.03
N ARG A 52 1.02 -6.05 -3.31
CA ARG A 52 1.84 -6.98 -4.09
C ARG A 52 3.27 -7.04 -3.59
N ALA A 53 3.86 -5.88 -3.24
CA ALA A 53 5.16 -5.84 -2.60
C ALA A 53 5.17 -6.58 -1.25
N HIS A 54 4.12 -6.42 -0.45
CA HIS A 54 4.00 -7.07 0.86
C HIS A 54 3.94 -8.59 0.75
N MET A 55 3.16 -9.10 -0.20
CA MET A 55 3.13 -10.54 -0.46
C MET A 55 4.49 -11.06 -0.90
N ALA A 56 5.13 -10.42 -1.89
CA ALA A 56 6.47 -10.81 -2.34
C ALA A 56 7.52 -10.69 -1.23
N ALA A 57 7.40 -9.70 -0.34
CA ALA A 57 8.33 -9.50 0.77
C ALA A 57 8.26 -10.65 1.77
N LYS A 58 7.05 -11.14 2.06
CA LYS A 58 6.84 -12.33 2.91
C LYS A 58 7.40 -13.58 2.25
N ASP A 59 7.14 -13.77 0.95
CA ASP A 59 7.58 -14.97 0.22
C ASP A 59 9.11 -15.04 0.06
N CYS A 60 9.75 -13.90 -0.21
CA CYS A 60 11.20 -13.82 -0.45
C CYS A 60 12.03 -13.53 0.81
N GLY A 61 11.39 -13.27 1.96
CA GLY A 61 12.08 -12.95 3.21
C GLY A 61 12.78 -11.59 3.19
N LEU A 62 12.17 -10.56 2.58
CA LEU A 62 12.68 -9.20 2.66
C LEU A 62 12.66 -8.74 4.12
N ARG A 63 13.80 -8.22 4.61
CA ARG A 63 13.97 -7.83 6.02
C ARG A 63 12.96 -6.79 6.48
N LYS A 64 12.70 -5.78 5.64
CA LYS A 64 11.73 -4.73 5.94
C LYS A 64 11.20 -4.11 4.65
N LEU A 65 9.88 -4.17 4.49
CA LEU A 65 9.16 -3.38 3.50
C LEU A 65 8.68 -2.09 4.16
N ILE A 66 8.95 -0.95 3.55
CA ILE A 66 8.50 0.37 4.02
C ILE A 66 7.38 0.85 3.10
N ILE A 67 6.28 1.32 3.69
CA ILE A 67 5.11 1.79 2.96
C ILE A 67 5.15 3.31 2.88
N GLY A 68 5.06 3.87 1.67
CA GLY A 68 5.05 5.31 1.47
C GLY A 68 4.46 5.72 0.14
N SER A 69 4.60 7.00 -0.20
CA SER A 69 4.16 7.55 -1.48
C SER A 69 4.98 8.80 -1.84
N GLU A 70 5.36 8.91 -3.10
CA GLU A 70 5.88 10.16 -3.67
C GLU A 70 4.70 11.11 -3.93
N LEU A 71 4.83 12.36 -3.49
CA LEU A 71 3.81 13.39 -3.59
C LEU A 71 4.41 14.60 -4.30
N ARG A 72 3.76 15.05 -5.37
CA ARG A 72 4.10 16.30 -6.05
C ARG A 72 3.06 17.37 -5.73
N LEU A 73 3.52 18.48 -5.18
CA LEU A 73 2.67 19.62 -4.88
C LEU A 73 2.44 20.47 -6.13
N ARG A 74 1.36 21.25 -6.12
CA ARG A 74 1.06 22.24 -7.17
C ARG A 74 2.19 23.25 -7.36
N SER A 75 2.94 23.58 -6.30
CA SER A 75 4.14 24.43 -6.39
C SER A 75 5.31 23.79 -7.14
N GLY A 76 5.22 22.50 -7.46
CA GLY A 76 6.29 21.72 -8.09
C GLY A 76 7.19 20.98 -7.10
N ARG A 77 7.10 21.30 -5.80
CA ARG A 77 7.88 20.62 -4.75
C ARG A 77 7.50 19.14 -4.67
N LYS A 78 8.51 18.30 -4.46
CA LYS A 78 8.37 16.85 -4.36
C LYS A 78 8.74 16.37 -2.96
N LEU A 79 7.86 15.57 -2.36
CA LEU A 79 8.07 14.93 -1.06
C LEU A 79 7.87 13.43 -1.21
N VAL A 80 8.76 12.62 -0.65
CA VAL A 80 8.52 11.19 -0.40
C VAL A 80 8.06 11.06 1.04
N VAL A 81 6.84 10.58 1.27
CA VAL A 81 6.27 10.44 2.61
C VAL A 81 6.18 8.97 2.97
N LEU A 82 6.80 8.58 4.09
CA LEU A 82 6.87 7.20 4.58
C LEU A 82 6.01 7.05 5.83
N ALA A 83 5.22 5.98 5.90
CA ALA A 83 4.37 5.66 7.04
C ALA A 83 5.18 4.94 8.12
N LYS A 84 5.37 5.59 9.28
CA LYS A 84 6.10 5.02 10.42
C LYS A 84 5.30 3.93 11.14
N ASN A 85 3.98 4.10 11.22
CA ASN A 85 3.04 3.26 11.98
C ASN A 85 1.64 3.29 11.34
N LYS A 86 0.68 2.52 11.89
CA LYS A 86 -0.72 2.46 11.42
C LYS A 86 -1.39 3.84 11.33
N THR A 87 -1.11 4.74 12.28
CA THR A 87 -1.63 6.12 12.26
C THR A 87 -1.11 6.90 11.06
N GLY A 88 0.19 6.82 10.77
CA GLY A 88 0.81 7.44 9.60
C GLY A 88 0.28 6.90 8.29
N TYR A 89 0.14 5.56 8.20
CA TYR A 89 -0.47 4.93 7.04
C TYR A 89 -1.90 5.45 6.80
N ALA A 90 -2.74 5.50 7.84
CA ALA A 90 -4.10 6.03 7.72
C ALA A 90 -4.11 7.52 7.31
N ALA A 91 -3.23 8.35 7.89
CA ALA A 91 -3.12 9.77 7.54
C ALA A 91 -2.69 9.96 6.08
N LEU A 92 -1.72 9.18 5.60
CA LEU A 92 -1.25 9.23 4.22
C LEU A 92 -2.33 8.75 3.23
N CYS A 93 -3.08 7.69 3.57
CA CYS A 93 -4.23 7.24 2.78
C CYS A 93 -5.33 8.32 2.68
N ARG A 94 -5.63 9.02 3.78
CA ARG A 94 -6.58 10.15 3.78
C ARG A 94 -6.11 11.29 2.89
N LEU A 95 -4.82 11.64 2.98
CA LEU A 95 -4.21 12.68 2.14
C LEU A 95 -4.33 12.34 0.65
N ILE A 96 -3.92 11.13 0.26
CA ILE A 96 -4.00 10.65 -1.14
C ILE A 96 -5.45 10.68 -1.63
N THR A 97 -6.39 10.22 -0.80
CA THR A 97 -7.82 10.22 -1.13
C THR A 97 -8.34 11.64 -1.34
N ALA A 98 -7.99 12.57 -0.45
CA ALA A 98 -8.38 13.98 -0.58
C ALA A 98 -7.80 14.61 -1.86
N ALA A 99 -6.52 14.39 -2.13
CA ALA A 99 -5.82 14.91 -3.30
C ALA A 99 -6.41 14.41 -4.62
N ARG A 100 -6.75 13.12 -4.70
CA ARG A 100 -7.35 12.49 -5.89
C ARG A 100 -8.80 12.94 -6.10
N ARG A 101 -9.57 13.18 -5.04
CA ARG A 101 -10.95 13.70 -5.13
C ARG A 101 -11.01 15.18 -5.50
N ALA A 102 -9.94 15.94 -5.24
CA ALA A 102 -9.85 17.35 -5.58
C ALA A 102 -9.53 17.60 -7.07
N ALA A 103 -9.31 16.56 -7.87
CA ALA A 103 -8.91 16.67 -9.27
C ALA A 103 -9.70 15.71 -10.17
N ASP A 104 -9.63 15.95 -11.48
CA ASP A 104 -10.22 15.07 -12.47
C ASP A 104 -9.56 13.68 -12.48
N LYS A 105 -10.30 12.68 -12.99
CA LYS A 105 -9.83 11.30 -13.10
C LYS A 105 -8.45 11.24 -13.77
N GLY A 106 -7.52 10.54 -13.10
CA GLY A 106 -6.14 10.38 -13.56
C GLY A 106 -5.17 11.42 -13.00
N HIS A 107 -5.66 12.51 -12.42
CA HIS A 107 -4.84 13.57 -11.81
C HIS A 107 -4.99 13.53 -10.28
N TYR A 108 -4.22 14.37 -9.60
CA TYR A 108 -4.38 14.68 -8.19
C TYR A 108 -3.89 16.10 -7.96
N GLU A 109 -4.35 16.73 -6.88
CA GLU A 109 -3.89 18.04 -6.50
C GLU A 109 -3.48 18.07 -5.03
N LEU A 110 -2.27 18.56 -4.77
CA LEU A 110 -1.76 18.79 -3.43
C LEU A 110 -1.30 20.23 -3.29
N THR A 111 -1.86 20.92 -2.31
CA THR A 111 -1.48 22.27 -1.90
C THR A 111 -1.17 22.27 -0.40
N ARG A 112 -0.56 23.34 0.11
CA ARG A 112 -0.21 23.46 1.54
C ARG A 112 -1.36 23.09 2.51
N PRO A 113 -2.62 23.54 2.31
CA PRO A 113 -3.72 23.19 3.21
C PRO A 113 -3.93 21.68 3.43
N ALA A 114 -3.57 20.85 2.45
CA ALA A 114 -3.70 19.39 2.58
C ALA A 114 -2.81 18.80 3.70
N PHE A 115 -1.82 19.55 4.19
CA PHE A 115 -0.88 19.13 5.22
C PHE A 115 -1.15 19.77 6.60
N GLU A 116 -2.27 20.47 6.78
CA GLU A 116 -2.61 21.16 8.04
C GLU A 116 -2.69 20.20 9.24
N GLU A 117 -3.13 18.95 9.02
CA GLU A 117 -3.16 17.91 10.06
C GLU A 117 -1.76 17.37 10.43
N GLY A 118 -0.69 17.80 9.76
CA GLY A 118 0.69 17.48 10.15
C GLY A 118 1.23 16.10 9.73
N LEU A 119 0.37 15.24 9.17
CA LEU A 119 0.66 13.82 8.87
C LEU A 119 1.33 13.11 10.06
N PRO A 120 0.61 12.95 11.19
CA PRO A 120 1.14 12.33 12.38
C PRO A 120 1.52 10.88 12.08
N GLY A 121 2.67 10.43 12.57
CA GLY A 121 3.16 9.08 12.29
C GLY A 121 3.76 8.90 10.90
N CYS A 122 3.99 9.97 10.14
CA CYS A 122 4.76 9.92 8.90
C CYS A 122 6.17 10.51 9.06
N VAL A 123 7.07 10.14 8.15
CA VAL A 123 8.34 10.83 7.90
C VAL A 123 8.29 11.39 6.48
N ALA A 124 8.92 12.54 6.24
CA ALA A 124 9.06 13.10 4.91
C ALA A 124 10.53 13.20 4.50
N ILE A 125 10.77 12.95 3.22
CA ILE A 125 12.03 13.21 2.55
C ILE A 125 11.73 14.21 1.44
N TRP A 126 12.21 15.43 1.58
CA TRP A 126 12.13 16.42 0.51
C TRP A 126 13.11 16.05 -0.59
N VAL A 127 12.61 15.95 -1.82
CA VAL A 127 13.42 15.73 -3.02
C VAL A 127 13.64 17.09 -3.68
N PRO A 128 14.86 17.67 -3.60
CA PRO A 128 15.11 19.00 -4.12
C PRO A 128 15.02 19.05 -5.64
N ASP A 129 14.51 20.17 -6.14
CA ASP A 129 14.69 20.56 -7.54
C ASP A 129 16.08 21.17 -7.76
N GLU A 130 16.34 21.66 -8.98
CA GLU A 130 17.63 22.23 -9.36
C GLU A 130 18.02 23.50 -8.57
N GLN A 131 17.08 24.13 -7.86
CA GLN A 131 17.34 25.33 -7.06
C GLN A 131 17.94 24.97 -5.69
N TYR A 132 17.70 23.75 -5.18
CA TYR A 132 18.15 23.30 -3.87
C TYR A 132 17.73 24.24 -2.72
N THR A 133 16.60 24.92 -2.85
CA THR A 133 16.05 25.81 -1.82
C THR A 133 14.63 25.41 -1.43
N LEU A 134 14.30 25.65 -0.16
CA LEU A 134 12.92 25.80 0.30
C LEU A 134 12.76 27.29 0.60
N ASP A 135 11.88 27.94 -0.13
CA ASP A 135 11.72 29.39 -0.03
C ASP A 135 10.75 29.72 1.12
N VAL A 136 10.46 31.00 1.34
CA VAL A 136 9.57 31.45 2.43
C VAL A 136 8.20 30.77 2.35
N GLU A 137 7.69 30.55 1.13
CA GLU A 137 6.41 29.88 0.87
C GLU A 137 6.43 28.39 1.22
N ASP A 138 7.61 27.77 1.36
CA ASP A 138 7.80 26.36 1.68
C ASP A 138 8.17 26.13 3.15
N HIS A 139 8.28 27.19 3.97
CA HIS A 139 8.67 27.07 5.39
C HIS A 139 7.77 26.12 6.17
N TRP A 140 6.49 26.06 5.78
CA TRP A 140 5.52 25.14 6.38
C TRP A 140 5.95 23.68 6.27
N ILE A 141 6.69 23.24 5.24
CA ILE A 141 7.17 21.85 5.13
C ILE A 141 8.06 21.52 6.33
N ARG A 142 8.95 22.44 6.71
CA ARG A 142 9.81 22.28 7.88
C ARG A 142 9.00 22.34 9.18
N GLU A 143 8.00 23.21 9.26
CA GLU A 143 7.14 23.33 10.46
C GLU A 143 6.25 22.10 10.69
N THR A 144 5.73 21.52 9.61
CA THR A 144 4.87 20.32 9.60
C THR A 144 5.67 19.10 10.04
N PHE A 145 6.82 18.84 9.41
CA PHE A 145 7.57 17.60 9.65
C PHE A 145 8.63 17.74 10.75
N ARG A 146 9.20 18.92 10.97
CA ARG A 146 10.21 19.21 12.01
C ARG A 146 11.40 18.24 11.94
N ASP A 147 11.62 17.47 13.01
CA ASP A 147 12.61 16.42 13.17
C ASP A 147 12.33 15.18 12.31
N ARG A 148 11.18 15.14 11.63
CA ARG A 148 10.76 14.06 10.72
C ARG A 148 10.98 14.42 9.24
N LEU A 149 11.91 15.32 8.95
CA LEU A 149 12.21 15.80 7.60
C LEU A 149 13.68 15.58 7.23
N TRP A 150 13.90 14.92 6.10
CA TRP A 150 15.22 14.73 5.48
C TRP A 150 15.28 15.38 4.11
N ILE A 151 16.50 15.57 3.61
CA ILE A 151 16.78 15.95 2.22
C ILE A 151 17.27 14.72 1.45
N ALA A 152 16.60 14.36 0.37
CA ALA A 152 17.04 13.28 -0.52
C ALA A 152 18.32 13.68 -1.25
N VAL A 153 19.26 12.73 -1.33
CA VAL A 153 20.45 12.82 -2.15
C VAL A 153 20.38 11.73 -3.22
N GLU A 154 20.16 12.14 -4.46
CA GLU A 154 19.96 11.26 -5.61
C GLU A 154 21.13 11.44 -6.60
N LEU A 155 22.14 10.57 -6.49
CA LEU A 155 23.38 10.65 -7.29
C LEU A 155 23.29 9.68 -8.48
N LEU A 156 22.88 10.19 -9.64
CA LEU A 156 22.45 9.40 -10.80
C LEU A 156 23.41 9.43 -12.01
N ALA A 157 24.71 9.61 -11.76
CA ALA A 157 25.77 9.64 -12.78
C ALA A 157 25.52 10.59 -13.96
N ASP A 158 25.03 11.81 -13.67
CA ASP A 158 24.83 12.88 -14.66
C ASP A 158 26.08 13.74 -14.90
N GLY A 159 27.19 13.40 -14.26
CA GLY A 159 28.45 14.17 -14.29
C GLY A 159 28.51 15.36 -13.34
N ARG A 160 27.41 15.71 -12.65
CA ARG A 160 27.32 16.85 -11.71
C ARG A 160 27.19 16.42 -10.24
N GLN A 161 27.20 15.12 -9.97
CA GLN A 161 27.01 14.52 -8.65
C GLN A 161 27.85 15.17 -7.52
N ARG A 162 29.13 15.51 -7.80
CA ARG A 162 29.99 16.14 -6.78
C ARG A 162 29.51 17.54 -6.42
N GLU A 163 29.16 18.34 -7.41
CA GLU A 163 28.62 19.69 -7.21
C GLU A 163 27.25 19.62 -6.51
N GLN A 164 26.36 18.75 -6.99
CA GLN A 164 25.06 18.48 -6.39
C GLN A 164 25.18 18.12 -4.90
N LEU A 165 26.06 17.18 -4.56
CA LEU A 165 26.29 16.78 -3.18
C LEU A 165 26.80 17.95 -2.31
N THR A 166 27.72 18.77 -2.82
CA THR A 166 28.20 19.96 -2.10
C THR A 166 27.05 20.93 -1.81
N ARG A 167 26.25 21.28 -2.83
CA ARG A 167 25.10 22.18 -2.66
C ARG A 167 24.05 21.62 -1.69
N LEU A 168 23.76 20.32 -1.78
CA LEU A 168 22.84 19.65 -0.85
C LEU A 168 23.34 19.70 0.59
N ARG A 169 24.65 19.48 0.82
CA ARG A 169 25.24 19.59 2.17
C ARG A 169 25.20 21.01 2.70
N GLU A 170 25.40 22.03 1.85
CA GLU A 170 25.24 23.43 2.22
C GLU A 170 23.79 23.76 2.58
N THR A 171 22.83 23.29 1.78
CA THR A 171 21.40 23.44 2.07
C THR A 171 21.00 22.73 3.36
N GLY A 172 21.47 21.49 3.60
CA GLY A 172 21.24 20.77 4.85
C GLY A 172 21.76 21.53 6.07
N LYS A 173 22.95 22.12 5.98
CA LYS A 173 23.50 22.99 7.04
C LYS A 173 22.64 24.23 7.28
N ARG A 174 22.25 24.92 6.21
CA ARG A 174 21.43 26.15 6.26
C ARG A 174 20.03 25.89 6.84
N LEU A 175 19.43 24.76 6.48
CA LEU A 175 18.08 24.38 6.93
C LEU A 175 18.08 23.56 8.23
N HIS A 176 19.25 23.16 8.71
CA HIS A 176 19.43 22.21 9.82
C HIS A 176 18.67 20.89 9.59
N LEU A 177 18.74 20.37 8.36
CA LEU A 177 18.09 19.12 7.97
C LEU A 177 19.14 18.04 7.65
N PRO A 178 18.94 16.79 8.13
CA PRO A 178 19.75 15.66 7.73
C PRO A 178 19.58 15.32 6.25
N LEU A 179 20.62 14.74 5.65
CA LEU A 179 20.61 14.26 4.26
C LEU A 179 20.56 12.73 4.26
N VAL A 180 19.90 12.14 3.27
CA VAL A 180 19.79 10.69 3.14
C VAL A 180 19.98 10.23 1.69
N ALA A 181 20.63 9.09 1.49
CA ALA A 181 20.81 8.51 0.16
C ALA A 181 19.48 7.91 -0.36
N CYS A 182 19.03 8.35 -1.53
CA CYS A 182 17.86 7.83 -2.24
C CYS A 182 18.24 7.49 -3.69
N GLY A 183 17.61 6.46 -4.26
CA GLY A 183 17.89 6.01 -5.62
C GLY A 183 16.99 6.59 -6.70
N ASP A 184 15.84 7.19 -6.35
CA ASP A 184 14.76 7.54 -7.28
C ASP A 184 14.58 6.44 -8.33
N VAL A 185 14.30 5.25 -7.79
CA VAL A 185 14.33 3.98 -8.49
C VAL A 185 13.05 3.83 -9.29
N HIS A 186 13.18 3.60 -10.58
CA HIS A 186 12.07 3.32 -11.49
C HIS A 186 12.13 1.91 -12.07
N MET A 187 13.24 1.21 -11.83
CA MET A 187 13.60 -0.06 -12.43
C MET A 187 14.22 -0.98 -11.38
N HIS A 188 13.92 -2.28 -11.36
CA HIS A 188 14.68 -3.20 -10.49
C HIS A 188 16.09 -3.44 -11.02
N ARG A 189 16.30 -3.39 -12.35
CA ARG A 189 17.62 -3.62 -12.98
C ARG A 189 17.88 -2.67 -14.13
N ARG A 190 19.17 -2.41 -14.41
CA ARG A 190 19.62 -1.49 -15.47
C ARG A 190 19.06 -1.81 -16.86
N SER A 191 18.97 -3.09 -17.23
CA SER A 191 18.47 -3.52 -18.55
C SER A 191 16.97 -3.25 -18.76
N ARG A 192 16.21 -2.97 -17.69
CA ARG A 192 14.80 -2.55 -17.77
C ARG A 192 14.64 -1.17 -18.42
N ARG A 193 15.73 -0.44 -18.69
CA ARG A 193 15.74 0.86 -19.36
C ARG A 193 14.94 0.87 -20.67
N VAL A 194 15.03 -0.18 -21.48
CA VAL A 194 14.28 -0.25 -22.74
C VAL A 194 12.78 -0.14 -22.51
N LEU A 195 12.25 -0.80 -21.46
CA LEU A 195 10.85 -0.68 -21.08
C LEU A 195 10.55 0.69 -20.48
N GLN A 196 11.44 1.22 -19.63
CA GLN A 196 11.31 2.56 -19.05
C GLN A 196 11.17 3.64 -20.13
N ASP A 197 12.01 3.58 -21.16
CA ASP A 197 11.99 4.52 -22.27
C ASP A 197 10.71 4.35 -23.10
N SER A 198 10.27 3.11 -23.32
CA SER A 198 9.02 2.79 -24.02
C SER A 198 7.78 3.34 -23.30
N VAL A 199 7.66 3.12 -21.98
CA VAL A 199 6.51 3.62 -21.22
C VAL A 199 6.52 5.14 -21.10
N THR A 200 7.71 5.75 -21.05
CA THR A 200 7.86 7.21 -21.09
C THR A 200 7.38 7.78 -22.43
N ALA A 201 7.80 7.18 -23.56
CA ALA A 201 7.35 7.59 -24.88
C ALA A 201 5.82 7.46 -25.05
N ILE A 202 5.21 6.39 -24.50
CA ILE A 202 3.74 6.22 -24.46
C ILE A 202 3.08 7.34 -23.64
N ARG A 203 3.62 7.66 -22.46
CA ARG A 203 3.10 8.73 -21.58
C ARG A 203 3.10 10.08 -22.29
N GLU A 204 4.21 10.41 -22.93
CA GLU A 204 4.42 11.69 -23.62
C GLU A 204 3.82 11.70 -25.05
N ARG A 205 3.26 10.57 -25.51
CA ARG A 205 2.64 10.41 -26.84
C ARG A 205 3.58 10.73 -27.99
N VAL A 206 4.83 10.28 -27.89
CA VAL A 206 5.87 10.44 -28.92
C VAL A 206 6.47 9.08 -29.26
N SER A 207 7.14 8.98 -30.41
CA SER A 207 8.00 7.81 -30.69
C SER A 207 9.27 7.85 -29.83
N ILE A 208 9.90 6.70 -29.61
CA ILE A 208 11.17 6.62 -28.86
C ILE A 208 12.24 7.50 -29.53
N ASP A 209 12.32 7.51 -30.86
CA ASP A 209 13.27 8.31 -31.63
C ASP A 209 13.08 9.83 -31.44
N GLN A 210 11.85 10.26 -31.10
CA GLN A 210 11.51 11.67 -30.89
C GLN A 210 11.52 12.09 -29.42
N ALA A 211 11.62 11.15 -28.48
CA ALA A 211 11.46 11.45 -27.06
C ALA A 211 12.58 12.34 -26.50
N GLY A 212 13.81 12.27 -27.05
CA GLY A 212 14.90 13.17 -26.67
C GLY A 212 15.12 13.24 -25.15
N TYR A 213 15.09 14.45 -24.59
CA TYR A 213 15.30 14.72 -23.16
C TYR A 213 14.10 14.37 -22.25
N LEU A 214 13.00 13.85 -22.82
CA LEU A 214 11.93 13.24 -22.02
C LEU A 214 12.37 11.92 -21.38
N LEU A 215 13.32 11.23 -22.02
CA LEU A 215 13.91 9.99 -21.51
C LEU A 215 14.97 10.28 -20.43
N TYR A 216 15.20 9.31 -19.56
CA TYR A 216 16.32 9.42 -18.63
C TYR A 216 17.66 9.40 -19.38
N PRO A 217 18.65 10.21 -18.94
CA PRO A 217 19.94 10.31 -19.63
C PRO A 217 20.70 8.98 -19.61
N ASN A 218 20.50 8.17 -18.57
CA ASN A 218 21.16 6.89 -18.37
C ASN A 218 20.24 5.88 -17.66
N GLY A 219 20.75 4.67 -17.43
CA GLY A 219 20.02 3.60 -16.75
C GLY A 219 20.23 3.55 -15.23
N GLU A 220 20.73 4.61 -14.57
CA GLU A 220 21.13 4.55 -13.15
C GLU A 220 19.97 4.57 -12.15
N ARG A 221 18.74 4.82 -12.62
CA ARG A 221 17.50 4.79 -11.81
C ARG A 221 16.99 3.37 -11.57
N HIS A 222 17.89 2.49 -11.10
CA HIS A 222 17.57 1.12 -10.74
C HIS A 222 18.07 0.75 -9.34
N LEU A 223 17.64 -0.38 -8.79
CA LEU A 223 18.23 -0.94 -7.57
C LEU A 223 19.70 -1.32 -7.85
N ARG A 224 20.64 -0.66 -7.17
CA ARG A 224 22.07 -0.77 -7.45
C ARG A 224 22.76 -1.70 -6.45
N PRO A 225 23.74 -2.51 -6.88
CA PRO A 225 24.54 -3.31 -5.95
C PRO A 225 25.21 -2.46 -4.86
N LEU A 226 25.33 -3.03 -3.66
CA LEU A 226 25.90 -2.35 -2.49
C LEU A 226 27.33 -1.86 -2.74
N GLU A 227 28.11 -2.57 -3.55
CA GLU A 227 29.48 -2.19 -3.95
C GLU A 227 29.50 -0.92 -4.80
N ILE A 228 28.47 -0.70 -5.62
CA ILE A 228 28.31 0.52 -6.41
C ILE A 228 27.86 1.66 -5.50
N LEU A 229 26.87 1.41 -4.64
CA LEU A 229 26.37 2.41 -3.69
C LEU A 229 27.49 2.91 -2.76
N GLN A 230 28.37 2.03 -2.28
CA GLN A 230 29.53 2.40 -1.46
C GLN A 230 30.47 3.38 -2.15
N ARG A 231 30.60 3.28 -3.48
CA ARG A 231 31.48 4.14 -4.28
C ARG A 231 30.82 5.47 -4.64
N VAL A 232 29.50 5.47 -4.77
CA VAL A 232 28.71 6.64 -5.19
C VAL A 232 28.37 7.53 -4.00
N TYR A 233 27.96 6.95 -2.88
CA TYR A 233 27.52 7.69 -1.71
C TYR A 233 28.57 7.73 -0.61
N PRO A 234 28.75 8.88 0.05
CA PRO A 234 29.35 8.95 1.37
C PRO A 234 28.67 7.99 2.37
N ALA A 235 29.47 7.38 3.25
CA ALA A 235 28.99 6.37 4.19
C ALA A 235 27.92 6.88 5.17
N ASP A 236 27.97 8.16 5.55
CA ASP A 236 26.97 8.81 6.42
C ASP A 236 25.57 8.78 5.79
N LEU A 237 25.46 9.02 4.47
CA LEU A 237 24.17 9.04 3.79
C LEU A 237 23.54 7.65 3.65
N LEU A 238 24.37 6.61 3.48
CA LEU A 238 23.92 5.22 3.47
C LEU A 238 23.47 4.79 4.87
N ALA A 239 24.24 5.14 5.91
CA ALA A 239 23.87 4.86 7.29
C ALA A 239 22.56 5.53 7.69
N GLU A 240 22.34 6.79 7.28
CA GLU A 240 21.10 7.53 7.55
C GLU A 240 19.88 6.83 6.95
N SER A 241 20.01 6.22 5.76
CA SER A 241 18.89 5.47 5.15
C SER A 241 18.42 4.31 6.03
N VAL A 242 19.37 3.63 6.66
CA VAL A 242 19.12 2.52 7.57
C VAL A 242 18.53 3.03 8.89
N GLN A 243 19.00 4.17 9.40
CA GLN A 243 18.42 4.81 10.59
C GLN A 243 16.94 5.16 10.36
N ILE A 244 16.59 5.75 9.20
CA ILE A 244 15.18 6.01 8.86
C ILE A 244 14.39 4.70 8.79
N ALA A 245 14.94 3.66 8.15
CA ALA A 245 14.30 2.36 8.07
C ALA A 245 14.06 1.71 9.44
N GLU A 246 14.97 1.91 10.41
CA GLU A 246 14.83 1.43 11.78
C GLU A 246 13.66 2.12 12.51
N LEU A 247 13.30 3.34 12.14
CA LEU A 247 12.11 4.04 12.68
C LEU A 247 10.78 3.47 12.16
N MET A 248 10.79 2.79 11.00
CA MET A 248 9.58 2.30 10.34
C MET A 248 9.13 0.97 10.95
N ASN A 249 7.96 0.96 11.58
CA ASN A 249 7.42 -0.21 12.30
C ASN A 249 6.10 -0.72 11.71
N PHE A 250 5.52 0.01 10.74
CA PHE A 250 4.26 -0.37 10.12
C PHE A 250 4.39 -1.63 9.26
N SER A 251 3.46 -2.56 9.42
CA SER A 251 3.24 -3.70 8.52
C SER A 251 1.79 -3.74 8.03
N LEU A 252 1.58 -4.15 6.77
CA LEU A 252 0.22 -4.39 6.26
C LEU A 252 -0.49 -5.55 6.99
N ASP A 253 0.25 -6.42 7.69
CA ASP A 253 -0.33 -7.47 8.53
C ASP A 253 -1.08 -6.89 9.76
N GLU A 254 -0.88 -5.61 10.10
CA GLU A 254 -1.63 -4.92 11.15
C GLU A 254 -3.04 -4.48 10.69
N ILE A 255 -3.33 -4.51 9.39
CA ILE A 255 -4.64 -4.14 8.86
C ILE A 255 -5.58 -5.33 9.02
N ARG A 256 -6.71 -5.08 9.70
CA ARG A 256 -7.78 -6.04 9.91
C ARG A 256 -9.07 -5.51 9.28
N TYR A 257 -9.98 -6.43 8.95
CA TYR A 257 -11.33 -6.03 8.58
C TYR A 257 -12.03 -5.39 9.78
N GLU A 258 -12.61 -4.22 9.57
CA GLU A 258 -13.45 -3.52 10.54
C GLU A 258 -14.86 -3.47 9.93
N TYR A 259 -15.83 -4.10 10.60
CA TYR A 259 -17.23 -4.14 10.17
C TYR A 259 -18.04 -3.06 10.91
N PRO A 260 -19.08 -2.48 10.29
CA PRO A 260 -19.97 -1.51 10.95
C PRO A 260 -20.66 -2.07 12.20
N ASP A 261 -20.86 -1.24 13.23
CA ASP A 261 -21.56 -1.64 14.46
C ASP A 261 -23.08 -1.82 14.26
N GLU A 262 -23.67 -1.13 13.27
CA GLU A 262 -25.12 -1.08 12.99
C GLU A 262 -25.72 -2.40 12.44
N ILE A 263 -24.93 -3.46 12.36
CA ILE A 263 -25.35 -4.74 11.78
C ILE A 263 -26.23 -5.54 12.77
N VAL A 264 -26.20 -5.19 14.05
CA VAL A 264 -26.94 -5.89 15.12
C VAL A 264 -27.89 -4.94 15.86
N PRO A 265 -29.04 -5.42 16.36
CA PRO A 265 -29.89 -4.65 17.26
C PRO A 265 -29.17 -4.31 18.59
N ASP A 266 -29.54 -3.18 19.19
CA ASP A 266 -28.99 -2.73 20.47
C ASP A 266 -29.09 -3.82 21.56
N GLY A 267 -27.94 -4.11 22.19
CA GLY A 267 -27.84 -5.04 23.30
C GLY A 267 -27.74 -6.52 22.91
N ILE A 268 -27.64 -6.86 21.62
CA ILE A 268 -27.45 -8.23 21.14
C ILE A 268 -26.03 -8.37 20.55
N SER A 269 -25.33 -9.46 20.86
CA SER A 269 -24.03 -9.75 20.24
C SER A 269 -24.20 -10.24 18.80
N THR A 270 -23.17 -10.06 17.96
CA THR A 270 -23.12 -10.59 16.58
C THR A 270 -23.35 -12.09 16.55
N THR A 271 -22.76 -12.84 17.48
CA THR A 271 -22.96 -14.29 17.63
C THR A 271 -24.41 -14.66 17.96
N ALA A 272 -25.02 -13.98 18.93
CA ALA A 272 -26.41 -14.25 19.30
C ALA A 272 -27.38 -13.89 18.17
N TYR A 273 -27.16 -12.76 17.50
CA TYR A 273 -28.00 -12.31 16.40
C TYR A 273 -27.89 -13.22 15.17
N LEU A 274 -26.67 -13.63 14.80
CA LEU A 274 -26.44 -14.57 13.71
C LEU A 274 -27.14 -15.91 13.97
N ARG A 275 -27.05 -16.43 15.19
CA ARG A 275 -27.74 -17.65 15.60
C ARG A 275 -29.25 -17.50 15.47
N GLN A 276 -29.83 -16.41 15.99
CA GLN A 276 -31.26 -16.14 15.90
C GLN A 276 -31.75 -16.15 14.44
N LEU A 277 -31.07 -15.41 13.56
CA LEU A 277 -31.42 -15.34 12.13
C LEU A 277 -31.28 -16.69 11.43
N THR A 278 -30.26 -17.46 11.80
CA THR A 278 -30.03 -18.81 11.28
C THR A 278 -31.19 -19.74 11.67
N GLU A 279 -31.61 -19.73 12.93
CA GLU A 279 -32.75 -20.52 13.43
C GLU A 279 -34.09 -20.10 12.80
N GLU A 280 -34.31 -18.80 12.60
CA GLU A 280 -35.44 -18.28 11.83
C GLU A 280 -35.41 -18.75 10.37
N GLY A 281 -34.23 -18.80 9.77
CA GLY A 281 -33.97 -19.34 8.45
C GLY A 281 -34.30 -20.83 8.34
N MET A 282 -33.83 -21.62 9.31
CA MET A 282 -34.12 -23.06 9.42
C MET A 282 -35.62 -23.32 9.48
N ARG A 283 -36.36 -22.59 10.33
CA ARG A 283 -37.83 -22.72 10.44
C ARG A 283 -38.55 -22.39 9.13
N ARG A 284 -38.05 -21.41 8.37
CA ARG A 284 -38.63 -21.03 7.06
C ARG A 284 -38.35 -22.07 5.97
N ARG A 285 -37.14 -22.64 5.95
CA ARG A 285 -36.70 -23.61 4.93
C ARG A 285 -37.25 -25.01 5.17
N TRP A 286 -37.44 -25.41 6.43
CA TRP A 286 -37.98 -26.72 6.82
C TRP A 286 -39.21 -26.58 7.73
N PRO A 287 -40.39 -26.24 7.19
CA PRO A 287 -41.62 -26.04 7.97
C PRO A 287 -42.13 -27.32 8.66
N CYS A 288 -41.72 -28.51 8.19
CA CYS A 288 -42.10 -29.80 8.75
C CYS A 288 -41.05 -30.40 9.71
N GLY A 289 -40.05 -29.61 10.10
CA GLY A 289 -38.95 -30.05 10.96
C GLY A 289 -37.63 -30.15 10.20
N VAL A 290 -36.55 -29.72 10.85
CA VAL A 290 -35.20 -29.68 10.27
C VAL A 290 -34.54 -31.06 10.46
N PRO A 291 -33.93 -31.66 9.42
CA PRO A 291 -33.23 -32.93 9.58
C PRO A 291 -32.04 -32.83 10.57
N ASP A 292 -31.83 -33.87 11.39
CA ASP A 292 -30.74 -33.91 12.39
C ASP A 292 -29.35 -33.69 11.77
N LYS A 293 -29.15 -34.14 10.53
CA LYS A 293 -27.90 -33.91 9.77
C LYS A 293 -27.64 -32.40 9.60
N VAL A 294 -28.67 -31.64 9.24
CA VAL A 294 -28.58 -30.19 9.00
C VAL A 294 -28.38 -29.45 10.31
N ILE A 295 -29.06 -29.85 11.38
CA ILE A 295 -28.87 -29.25 12.72
C ILE A 295 -27.41 -29.37 13.14
N ARG A 296 -26.82 -30.57 13.07
CA ARG A 296 -25.41 -30.78 13.42
C ARG A 296 -24.46 -29.95 12.55
N LEU A 297 -24.74 -29.84 11.25
CA LEU A 297 -23.93 -29.05 10.34
C LEU A 297 -23.99 -27.55 10.69
N VAL A 298 -25.19 -27.00 10.93
CA VAL A 298 -25.37 -25.61 11.33
C VAL A 298 -24.63 -25.30 12.64
N GLU A 299 -24.72 -26.18 13.64
CA GLU A 299 -24.00 -25.96 14.91
C GLU A 299 -22.48 -25.98 14.73
N HIS A 300 -21.95 -26.90 13.93
CA HIS A 300 -20.52 -26.93 13.58
C HIS A 300 -20.08 -25.65 12.86
N GLU A 301 -20.87 -25.20 11.88
CA GLU A 301 -20.57 -23.96 11.15
C GLU A 301 -20.63 -22.72 12.04
N LEU A 302 -21.65 -22.58 12.89
CA LEU A 302 -21.76 -21.45 13.82
C LEU A 302 -20.58 -21.42 14.80
N GLN A 303 -20.12 -22.59 15.27
CA GLN A 303 -18.91 -22.67 16.11
C GLN A 303 -17.67 -22.20 15.34
N LEU A 304 -17.45 -22.71 14.11
CA LEU A 304 -16.32 -22.32 13.28
C LEU A 304 -16.32 -20.81 12.96
N ILE A 305 -17.49 -20.25 12.65
CA ILE A 305 -17.64 -18.81 12.40
C ILE A 305 -17.25 -18.00 13.65
N SER A 306 -17.64 -18.48 14.84
CA SER A 306 -17.32 -17.81 16.10
C SER A 306 -15.83 -17.93 16.46
N ASP A 307 -15.22 -19.09 16.23
CA ASP A 307 -13.79 -19.32 16.47
C ASP A 307 -12.90 -18.42 15.58
N LEU A 308 -13.41 -18.03 14.40
CA LEU A 308 -12.74 -17.15 13.45
C LEU A 308 -13.20 -15.69 13.50
N GLU A 309 -14.12 -15.35 14.42
CA GLU A 309 -14.69 -14.01 14.59
C GLU A 309 -15.33 -13.45 13.30
N TYR A 310 -15.99 -14.30 12.51
CA TYR A 310 -16.57 -13.95 11.20
C TYR A 310 -18.05 -13.61 11.23
N GLU A 311 -18.68 -13.48 12.39
CA GLU A 311 -20.12 -13.24 12.50
C GLU A 311 -20.56 -11.96 11.77
N ALA A 312 -19.78 -10.88 11.93
CA ALA A 312 -20.09 -9.60 11.31
C ALA A 312 -20.07 -9.67 9.76
N TYR A 313 -19.22 -10.51 9.18
CA TYR A 313 -19.20 -10.79 7.75
C TYR A 313 -20.51 -11.41 7.28
N PHE A 314 -20.95 -12.49 7.94
CA PHE A 314 -22.19 -13.19 7.59
C PHE A 314 -23.41 -12.27 7.71
N LEU A 315 -23.47 -11.48 8.78
CA LEU A 315 -24.57 -10.56 9.01
C LEU A 315 -24.58 -9.41 7.98
N THR A 316 -23.42 -8.88 7.59
CA THR A 316 -23.32 -7.86 6.52
C THR A 316 -23.87 -8.41 5.20
N VAL A 317 -23.45 -9.62 4.82
CA VAL A 317 -23.92 -10.24 3.57
C VAL A 317 -25.41 -10.55 3.64
N TYR A 318 -25.90 -11.03 4.79
CA TYR A 318 -27.32 -11.24 5.02
C TYR A 318 -28.13 -9.95 4.82
N ASP A 319 -27.71 -8.83 5.41
CA ASP A 319 -28.41 -7.55 5.28
C ASP A 319 -28.51 -7.08 3.82
N ILE A 320 -27.39 -7.15 3.08
CA ILE A 320 -27.36 -6.82 1.64
C ILE A 320 -28.33 -7.71 0.84
N VAL A 321 -28.35 -9.01 1.12
CA VAL A 321 -29.24 -9.98 0.44
C VAL A 321 -30.69 -9.74 0.81
N ALA A 322 -30.99 -9.49 2.08
CA ALA A 322 -32.33 -9.18 2.57
C ALA A 322 -32.86 -7.90 1.92
N PHE A 323 -32.05 -6.84 1.85
CA PHE A 323 -32.38 -5.61 1.16
C PHE A 323 -32.66 -5.85 -0.33
N ALA A 324 -31.76 -6.56 -1.03
CA ALA A 324 -31.92 -6.87 -2.46
C ALA A 324 -33.25 -7.60 -2.72
N ARG A 325 -33.57 -8.63 -1.92
CA ARG A 325 -34.85 -9.35 -2.03
C ARG A 325 -36.05 -8.47 -1.73
N SER A 326 -35.99 -7.59 -0.73
CA SER A 326 -37.08 -6.65 -0.42
C SER A 326 -37.42 -5.69 -1.57
N ARG A 327 -36.43 -5.42 -2.44
CA ARG A 327 -36.56 -4.57 -3.63
C ARG A 327 -36.81 -5.36 -4.91
N GLY A 328 -36.97 -6.68 -4.84
CA GLY A 328 -37.12 -7.55 -6.01
C GLY A 328 -35.85 -7.63 -6.87
N ILE A 329 -34.69 -7.32 -6.32
CA ILE A 329 -33.40 -7.43 -7.00
C ILE A 329 -32.94 -8.89 -6.94
N LEU A 330 -32.78 -9.50 -8.10
CA LEU A 330 -32.28 -10.87 -8.21
C LEU A 330 -30.83 -10.94 -7.73
N CYS A 331 -30.57 -11.78 -6.74
CA CYS A 331 -29.25 -12.03 -6.17
C CYS A 331 -29.09 -13.52 -5.85
N GLN A 332 -27.86 -14.04 -5.94
CA GLN A 332 -27.56 -15.43 -5.60
C GLN A 332 -26.10 -15.57 -5.18
N GLY A 333 -25.84 -16.18 -4.01
CA GLY A 333 -24.50 -16.53 -3.59
C GLY A 333 -23.77 -17.43 -4.58
N ARG A 334 -22.44 -17.28 -4.67
CA ARG A 334 -21.53 -18.04 -5.54
C ARG A 334 -20.25 -18.40 -4.79
N GLY A 335 -19.44 -19.27 -5.39
CA GLY A 335 -18.19 -19.73 -4.79
C GLY A 335 -18.40 -20.76 -3.68
N SER A 336 -17.41 -20.91 -2.80
CA SER A 336 -17.46 -21.88 -1.69
C SER A 336 -18.52 -21.55 -0.64
N ALA A 337 -19.04 -20.32 -0.59
CA ALA A 337 -20.20 -19.95 0.23
C ALA A 337 -21.43 -20.83 -0.05
N ALA A 338 -21.55 -21.38 -1.27
CA ALA A 338 -22.59 -22.34 -1.63
C ALA A 338 -22.58 -23.62 -0.78
N ASN A 339 -21.46 -23.91 -0.11
CA ASN A 339 -21.29 -25.07 0.76
C ASN A 339 -21.68 -24.84 2.22
N SER A 340 -22.13 -23.63 2.59
CA SER A 340 -22.51 -23.32 3.97
C SER A 340 -24.01 -23.49 4.22
N ALA A 341 -24.35 -24.30 5.20
CA ALA A 341 -25.71 -24.45 5.72
C ALA A 341 -26.20 -23.17 6.40
N VAL A 342 -25.32 -22.42 7.09
CA VAL A 342 -25.66 -21.10 7.64
C VAL A 342 -26.02 -20.12 6.52
N CYS A 343 -25.24 -20.04 5.45
CA CYS A 343 -25.57 -19.22 4.28
C CYS A 343 -26.90 -19.63 3.62
N PHE A 344 -27.20 -20.93 3.58
CA PHE A 344 -28.49 -21.42 3.10
C PHE A 344 -29.62 -20.92 4.01
N CYS A 345 -29.51 -21.10 5.32
CA CYS A 345 -30.53 -20.65 6.28
C CYS A 345 -30.79 -19.14 6.21
N LEU A 346 -29.73 -18.34 6.08
CA LEU A 346 -29.82 -16.89 5.92
C LEU A 346 -30.40 -16.44 4.56
N GLY A 347 -30.57 -17.36 3.60
CA GLY A 347 -31.06 -17.04 2.27
C GLY A 347 -30.02 -16.41 1.35
N ILE A 348 -28.74 -16.47 1.73
CA ILE A 348 -27.60 -16.03 0.91
C ILE A 348 -27.41 -17.01 -0.26
N THR A 349 -27.64 -18.30 -0.01
CA THR A 349 -27.55 -19.36 -1.01
C THR A 349 -28.88 -20.13 -1.12
N GLU A 350 -29.06 -20.81 -2.25
CA GLU A 350 -30.23 -21.65 -2.58
C GLU A 350 -29.85 -23.14 -2.71
N VAL A 351 -28.65 -23.50 -2.25
CA VAL A 351 -28.12 -24.87 -2.35
C VAL A 351 -28.47 -25.64 -1.08
N ASP A 352 -29.38 -26.61 -1.21
CA ASP A 352 -29.90 -27.39 -0.08
C ASP A 352 -28.84 -28.34 0.51
N PRO A 353 -28.40 -28.13 1.77
CA PRO A 353 -27.41 -28.99 2.44
C PRO A 353 -27.91 -30.42 2.71
N GLU A 354 -29.22 -30.66 2.63
CA GLU A 354 -29.77 -32.00 2.77
C GLU A 354 -29.39 -32.89 1.59
N ARG A 355 -29.34 -32.32 0.38
CA ARG A 355 -29.20 -33.03 -0.90
C ARG A 355 -27.76 -33.22 -1.36
N MET A 356 -26.79 -32.61 -0.67
CA MET A 356 -25.36 -32.68 -1.03
C MET A 356 -24.47 -32.87 0.20
N GLU A 357 -23.28 -33.45 -0.01
CA GLU A 357 -22.20 -33.41 0.97
C GLU A 357 -21.41 -32.12 0.79
N MET A 358 -21.50 -31.23 1.78
CA MET A 358 -20.89 -29.91 1.73
C MET A 358 -19.72 -29.88 2.73
N LEU A 359 -18.58 -29.33 2.30
CA LEU A 359 -17.39 -29.15 3.15
C LEU A 359 -17.22 -27.65 3.40
N VAL A 360 -17.56 -27.19 4.61
CA VAL A 360 -17.49 -25.77 4.98
C VAL A 360 -16.04 -25.30 5.14
N GLU A 361 -15.11 -26.20 5.43
CA GLU A 361 -13.67 -25.93 5.55
C GLU A 361 -13.05 -25.50 4.20
N ARG A 362 -13.76 -25.73 3.09
CA ARG A 362 -13.40 -25.16 1.77
C ARG A 362 -13.85 -23.71 1.59
N PHE A 363 -14.72 -23.22 2.46
CA PHE A 363 -15.22 -21.85 2.45
C PHE A 363 -14.49 -20.97 3.47
N ILE A 364 -14.25 -21.51 4.66
CA ILE A 364 -13.57 -20.81 5.75
C ILE A 364 -12.38 -21.67 6.17
N SER A 365 -11.15 -21.15 6.00
CA SER A 365 -9.88 -21.88 6.20
C SER A 365 -8.90 -21.11 7.06
#